data_AF-A0A7L6WRB2-F1
#
_entry.id   AF-A0A7L6WRB2-F1
#
_cell.length_a   1.000
_cell.length_b   1.000
_cell.length_c   1.000
_cell.angle_alpha   90.00
_cell.angle_beta   90.00
_cell.angle_gamma   90.00
#
_symmetry.space_group_name_H-M   'P 1'
#
loop_
_entity.id
_entity.type
_entity.pdbx_description
1 polymer ?
#
loop_
_entity_poly.entity_id
_entity_poly.type
_entity_poly.pdbx_seq_one_letter_code
_entity_poly.pdbx_strand_id
1 'polypeptide(L)'
;MKVRFDFFLNKQFSSVEETIFRLVLNGMYNILDIRKLLWILSDQVVAEAVKNLVNRQILNVSFSEGIIKLSDPINSLIQECHYNNYELQLPKEFVPDNHLIIPVEGENSRQLKTAILKTILPNVNLEFLNNSIDFVICKVGDEGENRS
;
A
#
# COMPACT_ATOMS: atom_id res chain seq x y z
N MET A 1 -9.72 -2.24 -19.44
CA MET A 1 -8.94 -3.46 -19.08
C MET A 1 -9.17 -3.76 -17.61
N LYS A 2 -9.08 -5.04 -17.20
CA LYS A 2 -9.13 -5.39 -15.76
C LYS A 2 -7.77 -5.17 -15.12
N VAL A 3 -7.76 -4.45 -14.00
CA VAL A 3 -6.53 -4.14 -13.25
C VAL A 3 -6.70 -4.49 -11.78
N ARG A 4 -5.56 -4.71 -11.11
CA ARG A 4 -5.40 -4.73 -9.66
C ARG A 4 -4.47 -3.59 -9.25
N PHE A 5 -4.58 -3.17 -7.99
CA PHE A 5 -3.72 -2.16 -7.41
C PHE A 5 -2.80 -2.80 -6.36
N ASP A 6 -1.52 -2.44 -6.39
CA ASP A 6 -0.59 -2.61 -5.26
C ASP A 6 -0.19 -1.23 -4.73
N PHE A 7 0.29 -1.18 -3.48
CA PHE A 7 0.52 0.05 -2.73
C PHE A 7 1.91 0.08 -2.11
N PHE A 8 2.49 1.26 -2.11
CA PHE A 8 3.81 1.54 -1.53
C PHE A 8 3.72 2.84 -0.74
N LEU A 9 4.59 3.04 0.24
CA LEU A 9 4.74 4.39 0.79
C LEU A 9 5.41 5.28 -0.24
N ASN A 10 5.06 6.56 -0.23
CA ASN A 10 5.69 7.49 -1.13
C ASN A 10 7.12 7.84 -0.71
N LYS A 11 7.82 8.60 -1.56
CA LYS A 11 9.21 9.02 -1.34
C LYS A 11 9.48 9.88 -0.09
N GLN A 12 8.46 10.29 0.67
CA GLN A 12 8.66 11.02 1.93
C GLN A 12 9.03 10.07 3.09
N PHE A 13 8.81 8.77 2.92
CA PHE A 13 9.16 7.76 3.90
C PHE A 13 10.56 7.20 3.61
N SER A 14 11.26 6.89 4.67
CA SER A 14 12.54 6.21 4.64
C SER A 14 12.39 4.77 4.17
N SER A 15 13.50 4.17 3.71
CA SER A 15 13.54 2.75 3.35
C SER A 15 13.20 1.83 4.53
N VAL A 16 13.48 2.24 5.77
CA VAL A 16 13.13 1.48 6.98
C VAL A 16 11.61 1.46 7.18
N GLU A 17 10.97 2.63 7.07
CA GLU A 17 9.51 2.76 7.15
C GLU A 17 8.82 1.94 6.05
N GLU A 18 9.29 2.03 4.81
CA GLU A 18 8.79 1.24 3.69
C GLU A 18 8.95 -0.26 3.94
N THR A 19 10.11 -0.69 4.45
CA THR A 19 10.36 -2.11 4.75
C THR A 19 9.40 -2.62 5.83
N ILE A 20 9.21 -1.87 6.92
CA ILE A 20 8.26 -2.23 7.99
C ILE A 20 6.84 -2.30 7.41
N PHE A 21 6.43 -1.30 6.63
CA PHE A 21 5.12 -1.29 5.99
C PHE A 21 4.91 -2.53 5.11
N ARG A 22 5.87 -2.87 4.22
CA ARG A 22 5.77 -4.06 3.36
C ARG A 22 5.76 -5.37 4.15
N LEU A 23 6.49 -5.48 5.26
CA LEU A 23 6.42 -6.66 6.13
C LEU A 23 5.02 -6.83 6.72
N VAL A 24 4.44 -5.75 7.26
CA VAL A 24 3.09 -5.79 7.85
C VAL A 24 2.03 -6.04 6.78
N LEU A 25 2.15 -5.39 5.61
CA LEU A 25 1.29 -5.60 4.44
C LEU A 25 1.26 -7.07 4.01
N ASN A 26 2.40 -7.75 4.08
CA ASN A 26 2.54 -9.16 3.75
C ASN A 26 2.16 -10.11 4.90
N GLY A 27 1.53 -9.61 5.96
CA GLY A 27 0.96 -10.43 7.03
C GLY A 27 1.88 -10.68 8.23
N MET A 28 2.98 -9.94 8.37
CA MET A 28 3.79 -9.99 9.59
C MET A 28 3.21 -9.06 10.65
N TYR A 29 2.65 -9.63 11.72
CA TYR A 29 1.98 -8.85 12.77
C TYR A 29 2.76 -8.76 14.08
N ASN A 30 3.74 -9.64 14.31
CA ASN A 30 4.49 -9.66 15.57
C ASN A 30 5.69 -8.70 15.51
N ILE A 31 5.77 -7.77 16.46
CA ILE A 31 6.83 -6.75 16.49
C ILE A 31 8.23 -7.35 16.69
N LEU A 32 8.34 -8.45 17.44
CA LEU A 32 9.62 -9.13 17.67
C LEU A 32 10.12 -9.83 16.40
N ASP A 33 9.21 -10.37 15.59
CA ASP A 33 9.59 -11.01 14.32
C ASP A 33 10.03 -9.99 13.28
N ILE A 34 9.34 -8.85 13.18
CA ILE A 34 9.80 -7.71 12.37
C ILE A 34 11.17 -7.24 12.88
N ARG A 35 11.35 -7.13 14.20
CA ARG A 35 12.61 -6.71 14.80
C ARG A 35 13.78 -7.64 14.44
N LYS A 36 13.55 -8.95 14.44
CA LYS A 36 14.53 -9.97 14.04
C LYS A 36 14.93 -9.83 12.57
N LEU A 37 14.00 -9.52 11.67
CA LEU A 37 14.34 -9.29 10.26
C LEU A 37 15.16 -8.01 10.06
N LEU A 38 14.94 -7.02 10.92
CA LEU A 38 15.65 -5.74 10.91
C LEU A 38 16.88 -5.72 11.84
N TRP A 39 17.45 -6.88 12.16
CA TRP A 39 18.50 -7.04 13.19
C TRP A 39 19.72 -6.12 13.00
N ILE A 40 20.05 -5.75 11.76
CA ILE A 40 21.18 -4.87 11.45
C ILE A 40 20.94 -3.41 11.88
N LEU A 41 19.68 -3.01 12.06
CA LEU A 41 19.29 -1.67 12.51
C LEU A 41 19.23 -1.62 14.04
N SER A 42 19.46 -0.44 14.62
CA SER A 42 19.31 -0.22 16.06
C SER A 42 17.83 -0.20 16.47
N ASP A 43 17.56 -0.53 17.73
CA ASP A 43 16.20 -0.50 18.30
C ASP A 43 15.56 0.89 18.15
N GLN A 44 16.35 1.94 18.35
CA GLN A 44 15.90 3.32 18.23
C GLN A 44 15.44 3.67 16.82
N VAL A 45 16.17 3.22 15.78
CA VAL A 45 15.81 3.48 14.38
C VAL A 45 14.51 2.78 14.02
N VAL A 46 14.35 1.51 14.43
CA VAL A 46 13.11 0.75 14.17
C VAL A 46 11.93 1.37 14.94
N ALA A 47 12.13 1.75 16.20
CA ALA A 47 11.09 2.36 17.02
C ALA A 47 10.61 3.72 16.46
N GLU A 48 11.54 4.58 16.01
CA GLU A 48 11.15 5.87 15.41
C GLU A 48 10.42 5.67 14.08
N ALA A 49 10.84 4.71 13.24
CA ALA A 49 10.13 4.37 12.01
C ALA A 49 8.70 3.87 12.29
N VAL A 50 8.51 2.96 13.24
CA VAL A 50 7.18 2.50 13.66
C VAL A 50 6.32 3.67 14.15
N LYS A 51 6.88 4.51 15.03
CA LYS A 51 6.19 5.69 15.58
C LYS A 51 5.76 6.66 14.48
N ASN A 52 6.61 6.91 13.49
CA ASN A 52 6.25 7.76 12.36
C ASN A 52 5.09 7.18 11.54
N LEU A 53 5.10 5.87 11.26
CA LEU A 53 4.02 5.20 10.56
C LEU A 53 2.70 5.25 11.35
N VAL A 54 2.75 5.11 12.68
CA VAL A 54 1.58 5.26 13.55
C VAL A 54 1.06 6.71 13.53
N ASN A 55 1.95 7.70 13.66
CA ASN A 55 1.58 9.12 13.63
C ASN A 55 0.94 9.54 12.30
N ARG A 56 1.33 8.88 11.20
CA ARG A 56 0.77 9.07 9.85
C ARG A 56 -0.48 8.24 9.60
N GLN A 57 -0.99 7.52 10.62
CA GLN A 57 -2.17 6.64 10.53
C GLN A 57 -2.00 5.53 9.50
N ILE A 58 -0.76 5.06 9.29
CA ILE A 58 -0.45 3.94 8.41
C ILE A 58 -0.54 2.62 9.18
N LEU A 59 0.00 2.61 10.40
CA LEU A 59 0.01 1.43 11.27
C LEU A 59 -0.75 1.70 12.57
N ASN A 60 -1.29 0.63 13.13
CA ASN A 60 -1.82 0.56 14.49
C ASN A 60 -0.95 -0.41 15.29
N VAL A 61 -0.65 -0.06 16.54
CA VAL A 61 0.18 -0.88 17.43
C VAL A 61 -0.60 -1.20 18.72
N SER A 62 -0.67 -2.48 19.06
CA SER A 62 -1.15 -3.00 20.33
C SER A 62 0.07 -3.39 21.17
N PHE A 63 0.51 -2.49 22.05
CA PHE A 63 1.70 -2.70 22.88
C PHE A 63 1.53 -3.87 23.85
N SER A 64 0.33 -4.06 24.39
CA SER A 64 0.01 -5.18 25.30
C SER A 64 0.14 -6.54 24.65
N GLU A 65 -0.14 -6.62 23.34
CA GLU A 65 -0.12 -7.87 22.59
C GLU A 65 1.18 -8.04 21.77
N GLY A 66 2.02 -7.00 21.69
CA GLY A 66 3.20 -6.99 20.83
C GLY A 66 2.85 -7.06 19.35
N ILE A 67 1.67 -6.57 18.99
CA ILE A 67 1.11 -6.68 17.64
C ILE A 67 1.17 -5.32 16.93
N ILE A 68 1.59 -5.34 15.67
CA ILE A 68 1.52 -4.24 14.73
C ILE A 68 0.67 -4.65 13.53
N LYS A 69 -0.24 -3.78 13.10
CA LYS A 69 -1.15 -4.01 11.98
C LYS A 69 -1.25 -2.75 11.13
N LEU A 70 -1.75 -2.91 9.92
CA LEU A 70 -2.21 -1.78 9.11
C LEU A 70 -3.36 -1.06 9.83
N SER A 71 -3.46 0.25 9.63
CA SER A 71 -4.64 1.00 10.09
C SER A 71 -5.89 0.52 9.37
N ASP A 72 -7.06 0.67 10.01
CA ASP A 72 -8.33 0.18 9.46
C ASP A 72 -8.63 0.69 8.04
N PRO A 73 -8.38 1.97 7.69
CA PRO A 73 -8.61 2.47 6.34
C PRO A 73 -7.69 1.79 5.30
N ILE A 74 -6.43 1.55 5.64
CA ILE A 74 -5.48 0.88 4.75
C ILE A 74 -5.80 -0.60 4.62
N ASN A 75 -6.13 -1.27 5.74
CA ASN A 75 -6.55 -2.67 5.71
C ASN A 75 -7.80 -2.84 4.84
N SER A 76 -8.80 -1.96 4.98
CA SER A 76 -10.01 -1.98 4.14
C SER A 76 -9.67 -1.81 2.65
N LEU A 77 -8.77 -0.88 2.33
CA LEU A 77 -8.31 -0.64 0.96
C LEU A 77 -7.67 -1.90 0.34
N ILE A 78 -6.85 -2.60 1.12
CA ILE A 78 -6.15 -3.81 0.67
C ILE A 78 -7.12 -4.97 0.50
N GLN A 79 -8.04 -5.20 1.46
CA GLN A 79 -9.05 -6.25 1.32
C GLN A 79 -9.87 -6.02 0.05
N GLU A 80 -10.31 -4.79 -0.18
CA GLU A 80 -11.09 -4.44 -1.37
C GLU A 80 -10.31 -4.65 -2.68
N CYS A 81 -9.00 -4.39 -2.70
CA CYS A 81 -8.16 -4.66 -3.86
C CYS A 81 -7.73 -6.13 -4.02
N HIS A 82 -7.74 -6.90 -2.95
CA HIS A 82 -7.44 -8.34 -3.00
C HIS A 82 -8.56 -9.13 -3.66
N TYR A 83 -9.82 -8.78 -3.35
CA TYR A 83 -10.98 -9.53 -3.83
C TYR A 83 -11.56 -9.00 -5.15
N ASN A 84 -11.28 -7.75 -5.53
CA ASN A 84 -11.86 -7.13 -6.71
C ASN A 84 -10.84 -6.82 -7.80
N ASN A 85 -11.32 -6.86 -9.04
CA ASN A 85 -10.61 -6.29 -10.18
C ASN A 85 -11.42 -5.10 -10.69
N TYR A 86 -10.72 -4.07 -11.17
CA TYR A 86 -11.36 -2.82 -11.60
C TYR A 86 -11.30 -2.68 -13.11
N GLU A 87 -12.39 -2.22 -13.72
CA GLU A 87 -12.38 -1.82 -15.11
C GLU A 87 -11.83 -0.40 -15.24
N LEU A 88 -10.61 -0.30 -15.77
CA LEU A 88 -9.96 0.98 -16.02
C LEU A 88 -9.90 1.24 -17.52
N GLN A 89 -10.40 2.41 -17.93
CA GLN A 89 -10.15 2.99 -19.24
C GLN A 89 -8.99 3.96 -19.12
N LEU A 90 -7.80 3.52 -19.54
CA LEU A 90 -6.64 4.39 -19.68
C LEU A 90 -6.56 4.93 -21.12
N PRO A 91 -6.12 6.18 -21.32
CA PRO A 91 -5.78 6.66 -22.65
C PRO A 91 -4.72 5.73 -23.29
N LYS A 92 -4.75 5.59 -24.62
CA LYS A 92 -3.89 4.63 -25.35
C LYS A 92 -2.39 4.77 -25.04
N GLU A 93 -1.96 5.99 -24.72
CA GLU A 93 -0.59 6.34 -24.34
C GLU A 93 -0.15 5.72 -22.99
N PHE A 94 -1.11 5.33 -22.14
CA PHE A 94 -0.89 4.72 -20.83
C PHE A 94 -1.29 3.23 -20.80
N VAL A 95 -1.59 2.62 -21.97
CA VAL A 95 -1.95 1.20 -22.05
C VAL A 95 -0.68 0.36 -21.92
N PRO A 96 -0.56 -0.48 -20.88
CA PRO A 96 0.68 -1.19 -20.57
C PRO A 96 0.91 -2.39 -21.49
N ASP A 97 2.12 -2.53 -22.03
CA ASP A 97 2.49 -3.63 -22.94
C ASP A 97 2.65 -5.00 -22.25
N ASN A 98 2.92 -5.05 -20.93
CA ASN A 98 2.71 -6.20 -20.02
C ASN A 98 3.41 -5.90 -18.69
N HIS A 99 2.69 -5.41 -17.67
CA HIS A 99 3.23 -5.11 -16.31
C HIS A 99 3.84 -3.72 -16.11
N LEU A 100 3.29 -2.67 -16.76
CA LEU A 100 3.77 -1.32 -16.50
C LEU A 100 3.25 -0.77 -15.17
N ILE A 101 4.21 -0.42 -14.32
CA ILE A 101 4.09 0.48 -13.17
C ILE A 101 3.81 1.87 -13.73
N ILE A 102 2.61 2.43 -13.55
CA ILE A 102 2.37 3.85 -13.81
C ILE A 102 2.66 4.58 -12.49
N PRO A 103 3.87 5.13 -12.29
CA PRO A 103 4.08 6.01 -11.14
C PRO A 103 3.15 7.20 -11.30
N VAL A 104 2.30 7.42 -10.31
CA VAL A 104 1.39 8.58 -10.28
C VAL A 104 2.20 9.80 -9.85
N GLU A 105 3.03 10.32 -10.75
CA GLU A 105 3.89 11.49 -10.54
C GLU A 105 3.46 12.68 -11.43
N GLY A 106 3.78 13.92 -11.00
CA GLY A 106 3.43 15.16 -11.73
C GLY A 106 2.29 15.97 -11.09
N GLU A 107 1.95 17.12 -11.70
CA GLU A 107 1.01 18.12 -11.17
C GLU A 107 -0.40 17.56 -10.89
N ASN A 108 -0.82 16.51 -11.61
CA ASN A 108 -2.14 15.88 -11.46
C ASN A 108 -2.14 14.60 -10.60
N SER A 109 -0.99 14.22 -10.04
CA SER A 109 -0.84 12.97 -9.26
C SER A 109 -1.85 12.84 -8.14
N ARG A 110 -2.06 13.90 -7.35
CA ARG A 110 -3.02 13.91 -6.24
C ARG A 110 -4.46 13.67 -6.69
N GLN A 111 -4.86 14.25 -7.83
CA GLN A 111 -6.21 14.06 -8.36
C GLN A 111 -6.41 12.61 -8.81
N LEU A 112 -5.42 12.03 -9.49
CA LEU A 112 -5.46 10.64 -9.93
C LEU A 112 -5.50 9.68 -8.73
N LYS A 113 -4.66 9.88 -7.70
CA LYS A 113 -4.70 9.09 -6.45
C LYS A 113 -6.06 9.18 -5.76
N THR A 114 -6.63 10.38 -5.68
CA THR A 114 -7.95 10.59 -5.09
C THR A 114 -9.04 9.87 -5.88
N ALA A 115 -8.98 9.92 -7.21
CA ALA A 115 -9.92 9.20 -8.07
C ALA A 115 -9.81 7.68 -7.91
N ILE A 116 -8.59 7.14 -7.83
CA ILE A 116 -8.35 5.71 -7.56
C ILE A 116 -8.92 5.32 -6.19
N LEU A 117 -8.60 6.06 -5.13
CA LEU A 117 -9.12 5.80 -3.78
C LEU A 117 -10.64 5.84 -3.71
N LYS A 118 -11.28 6.83 -4.35
CA LYS A 118 -12.75 6.93 -4.43
C LYS A 118 -13.37 5.83 -5.28
N THR A 119 -12.64 5.28 -6.25
CA THR A 119 -13.09 4.14 -7.04
C THR A 119 -13.08 2.86 -6.23
N ILE A 120 -12.05 2.66 -5.39
CA ILE A 120 -11.88 1.46 -4.56
C ILE A 120 -12.83 1.52 -3.35
N LEU A 121 -12.82 2.63 -2.60
CA LEU A 121 -13.64 2.81 -1.40
C LEU A 121 -14.39 4.15 -1.46
N PRO A 122 -15.53 4.23 -2.16
CA PRO A 122 -16.24 5.50 -2.40
C PRO A 122 -16.77 6.16 -1.12
N ASN A 123 -17.05 5.38 -0.09
CA ASN A 123 -17.67 5.86 1.16
C ASN A 123 -16.67 6.06 2.31
N VAL A 124 -15.36 5.89 2.06
CA VAL A 124 -14.31 6.05 3.09
C VAL A 124 -13.48 7.28 2.76
N ASN A 125 -13.30 8.18 3.75
CA ASN A 125 -12.41 9.32 3.57
C ASN A 125 -10.95 8.87 3.65
N LEU A 126 -10.33 8.71 2.49
CA LEU A 126 -8.93 8.31 2.33
C LEU A 126 -8.03 9.46 1.86
N GLU A 127 -8.50 10.71 1.91
CA GLU A 127 -7.75 11.85 1.36
C GLU A 127 -6.39 12.06 2.03
N PHE A 128 -6.26 11.67 3.30
CA PHE A 128 -5.00 11.72 4.04
C PHE A 128 -3.92 10.83 3.41
N LEU A 129 -4.30 9.73 2.76
CA LEU A 129 -3.38 8.80 2.11
C LEU A 129 -2.75 9.36 0.82
N ASN A 130 -3.31 10.41 0.23
CA ASN A 130 -2.74 11.03 -0.98
C ASN A 130 -1.26 11.43 -0.83
N ASN A 131 -0.88 11.80 0.39
CA ASN A 131 0.47 12.20 0.76
C ASN A 131 1.26 11.09 1.43
N SER A 132 0.72 9.87 1.50
CA SER A 132 1.35 8.74 2.20
C SER A 132 1.61 7.55 1.30
N ILE A 133 0.71 7.25 0.37
CA ILE A 133 0.84 6.08 -0.50
C ILE A 133 0.97 6.46 -1.97
N ASP A 134 1.72 5.63 -2.68
CA ASP A 134 1.78 5.54 -4.13
C ASP A 134 1.12 4.23 -4.58
N PHE A 135 0.67 4.20 -5.85
CA PHE A 135 -0.06 3.08 -6.42
C PHE A 135 0.72 2.50 -7.58
N VAL A 136 0.62 1.18 -7.72
CA VAL A 136 1.03 0.45 -8.91
C VAL A 136 -0.21 -0.19 -9.52
N ILE A 137 -0.40 0.00 -10.82
CA ILE A 137 -1.53 -0.56 -11.57
C ILE A 137 -1.05 -1.81 -12.29
N CYS A 138 -1.49 -2.97 -11.82
CA CYS A 138 -1.15 -4.26 -12.41
C CYS A 138 -2.27 -4.70 -13.35
N LYS A 139 -1.97 -4.87 -14.64
CA LYS A 139 -2.90 -5.52 -15.58
C LYS A 139 -3.16 -6.95 -15.10
N VAL A 140 -4.42 -7.33 -14.97
CA VAL A 140 -4.80 -8.73 -14.76
C VAL A 140 -4.59 -9.42 -16.10
N GLY A 141 -3.66 -10.37 -16.17
CA GLY A 141 -3.48 -11.19 -17.37
C GLY A 141 -4.75 -11.99 -17.68
N ASP A 142 -4.90 -12.46 -18.93
CA ASP A 142 -5.96 -13.40 -19.32
C ASP A 142 -5.79 -14.80 -18.70
N GLU A 143 -4.99 -14.95 -17.65
CA GLU A 143 -4.76 -16.21 -16.94
C GLU A 143 -5.88 -16.47 -15.92
N GLY A 144 -7.06 -16.74 -16.47
CA GLY A 144 -8.27 -17.16 -15.78
C GLY A 144 -8.80 -18.52 -16.25
N GLU A 145 -7.98 -19.35 -16.90
CA GLU A 145 -8.25 -20.78 -17.09
C GLU A 145 -7.01 -21.57 -16.65
N ASN A 146 -7.20 -22.52 -15.72
CA ASN A 146 -6.19 -23.41 -15.14
C ASN A 146 -5.38 -22.88 -13.95
N ARG A 147 -6.05 -22.74 -12.80
CA ARG A 147 -5.49 -23.23 -11.54
C ARG A 147 -6.58 -24.00 -10.79
N SER A 148 -6.64 -25.30 -11.10
CA SER A 148 -7.34 -26.35 -10.35
C SER A 148 -6.56 -26.74 -9.10
#